data_AF-A0A7Y1YZJ6-F1
#
_entry.id   AF-A0A7Y1YZJ6-F1
#
_cell.length_a   1.000
_cell.length_b   1.000
_cell.length_c   1.000
_cell.angle_alpha   90.00
_cell.angle_beta   90.00
_cell.angle_gamma   90.00
#
_symmetry.space_group_name_H-M   'P 1'
#
loop_
_entity.id
_entity.type
_entity.pdbx_description
1 polymer ?
#
loop_
_entity_poly.entity_id
_entity_poly.type
_entity_poly.pdbx_seq_one_letter_code
_entity_poly.pdbx_strand_id
1 'polypeptide(L)'
;TEAWCEQIKSYSSQTIRQTKKSLNHESDQLYASWQHGMELLAHVWGSEESLEGMNAFLEKRKPDFMKFRQANKREVAGYLRGLDRDENTAPKKAKKARKKK
;
A
#
# COMPACT_ATOMS: atom_id res chain seq x y z
N THR A 1 6.38 -28.45 -25.35
CA THR A 1 5.36 -27.74 -24.53
C THR A 1 4.00 -28.40 -24.62
N GLU A 2 3.56 -28.87 -25.80
CA GLU A 2 2.26 -29.56 -26.00
C GLU A 2 2.06 -30.82 -25.14
N ALA A 3 3.09 -31.66 -24.98
CA ALA A 3 3.00 -32.86 -24.15
C ALA A 3 2.54 -32.58 -22.71
N TRP A 4 2.99 -31.46 -22.11
CA TRP A 4 2.57 -31.04 -20.78
C TRP A 4 1.11 -30.57 -20.74
N CYS A 5 0.66 -29.87 -21.77
CA CYS A 5 -0.73 -29.44 -21.90
C CYS A 5 -1.67 -30.66 -21.97
N GLU A 6 -1.33 -31.65 -22.80
CA GLU A 6 -2.12 -32.87 -22.93
C GLU A 6 -2.12 -33.69 -21.62
N GLN A 7 -0.98 -33.76 -20.93
CA GLN A 7 -0.90 -34.39 -19.62
C GLN A 7 -1.78 -33.68 -18.58
N ILE A 8 -1.74 -32.36 -18.49
CA ILE A 8 -2.58 -31.59 -17.55
C ILE A 8 -4.07 -31.77 -17.88
N LYS A 9 -4.45 -31.78 -19.15
CA LYS A 9 -5.84 -32.02 -19.60
C LYS A 9 -6.37 -33.39 -19.19
N SER A 10 -5.49 -34.38 -19.00
CA SER A 10 -5.89 -35.73 -18.57
C SER A 10 -6.29 -35.84 -17.08
N TYR A 11 -5.98 -34.84 -16.25
CA TYR A 11 -6.28 -34.88 -14.81
C TYR A 11 -7.68 -34.36 -14.47
N SER A 12 -8.16 -34.69 -13.26
CA SER A 12 -9.44 -34.16 -12.75
C SER A 12 -9.44 -32.63 -12.70
N SER A 13 -10.42 -32.02 -13.37
CA SER A 13 -10.61 -30.56 -13.38
C SER A 13 -10.90 -30.00 -11.97
N GLN A 14 -11.58 -30.77 -11.13
CA GLN A 14 -11.86 -30.40 -9.74
C GLN A 14 -10.57 -30.36 -8.91
N THR A 15 -9.68 -31.35 -9.08
CA THR A 15 -8.40 -31.39 -8.38
C THR A 15 -7.49 -30.26 -8.85
N ILE A 16 -7.39 -30.01 -10.16
CA ILE A 16 -6.60 -28.89 -10.69
C ILE A 16 -7.05 -27.55 -10.08
N ARG A 17 -8.37 -27.32 -9.93
CA ARG A 17 -8.89 -26.11 -9.29
C ARG A 17 -8.44 -25.99 -7.84
N GLN A 18 -8.49 -27.09 -7.08
CA GLN A 18 -8.05 -27.12 -5.69
C GLN A 18 -6.54 -26.89 -5.58
N THR A 19 -5.73 -27.56 -6.41
CA THR A 19 -4.28 -27.37 -6.47
C THR A 19 -3.93 -25.92 -6.76
N LYS A 20 -4.58 -25.27 -7.73
CA LYS A 20 -4.37 -23.84 -8.01
C LYS A 20 -4.63 -22.96 -6.78
N LYS A 21 -5.70 -23.23 -6.04
CA LYS A 21 -6.02 -22.49 -4.81
C LYS A 21 -4.97 -22.71 -3.72
N SER A 22 -4.51 -23.94 -3.54
CA SER A 22 -3.43 -24.26 -2.60
C SER A 22 -2.12 -23.56 -2.96
N LEU A 23 -1.75 -23.56 -4.24
CA LEU A 23 -0.52 -22.90 -4.71
C LEU A 23 -0.58 -21.38 -4.58
N ASN A 24 -1.77 -20.79 -4.76
CA ASN A 24 -1.95 -19.34 -4.59
C ASN A 24 -1.99 -18.91 -3.11
N HIS A 25 -2.22 -19.83 -2.18
CA HIS A 25 -2.41 -19.50 -0.76
C HIS A 25 -1.24 -18.70 -0.18
N GLU A 26 -0.01 -19.07 -0.51
CA GLU A 26 1.19 -18.38 -0.04
C GLU A 26 1.19 -16.90 -0.49
N SER A 27 0.93 -16.64 -1.77
CA SER A 27 0.80 -15.28 -2.30
C SER A 27 -0.38 -14.51 -1.69
N ASP A 28 -1.50 -15.18 -1.43
CA ASP A 28 -2.67 -14.56 -0.80
C ASP A 28 -2.34 -14.09 0.63
N GLN A 29 -1.50 -14.83 1.37
CA GLN A 29 -1.02 -14.41 2.70
C GLN A 29 -0.15 -13.14 2.65
N LEU A 30 0.48 -12.86 1.51
CA LEU A 30 1.33 -11.67 1.32
C LEU A 30 0.53 -10.40 0.98
N TYR A 31 -0.80 -10.47 0.87
CA TYR A 31 -1.58 -9.31 0.45
C TYR A 31 -1.46 -8.12 1.42
N ALA A 32 -1.47 -8.37 2.73
CA ALA A 32 -1.33 -7.31 3.73
C ALA A 32 0.06 -6.65 3.68
N SER A 33 1.12 -7.44 3.51
CA SER A 33 2.48 -6.89 3.40
C SER A 33 2.66 -6.10 2.10
N TRP A 34 2.04 -6.54 1.01
CA TRP A 34 2.01 -5.79 -0.25
C TRP A 34 1.33 -4.43 -0.09
N GLN A 35 0.16 -4.38 0.56
CA GLN A 35 -0.55 -3.12 0.80
C GLN A 35 0.28 -2.14 1.64
N HIS A 36 0.86 -2.61 2.75
CA HIS A 36 1.75 -1.79 3.58
C HIS A 36 2.98 -1.31 2.80
N GLY A 37 3.55 -2.17 1.95
CA GLY A 37 4.68 -1.81 1.11
C GLY A 37 4.36 -0.70 0.12
N MET A 38 3.17 -0.71 -0.49
CA MET A 38 2.71 0.34 -1.39
C MET A 38 2.52 1.69 -0.67
N GLU A 39 1.93 1.67 0.52
CA GLU A 39 1.75 2.89 1.32
C GLU A 39 3.09 3.49 1.77
N LEU A 40 4.01 2.65 2.26
CA LEU A 40 5.35 3.08 2.64
C LEU A 40 6.10 3.65 1.44
N LEU A 41 6.03 2.99 0.28
CA LEU A 41 6.66 3.45 -0.94
C LEU A 41 6.10 4.81 -1.36
N ALA A 42 4.78 4.97 -1.38
CA ALA A 42 4.14 6.23 -1.74
C ALA A 42 4.54 7.38 -0.80
N HIS A 43 4.76 7.11 0.48
CA HIS A 43 5.18 8.11 1.45
C HIS A 43 6.65 8.52 1.30
N VAL A 44 7.54 7.54 1.08
CA VAL A 44 8.99 7.79 1.03
C VAL A 44 9.45 8.26 -0.36
N TRP A 45 8.86 7.73 -1.42
CA TRP A 45 9.34 7.92 -2.78
C TRP A 45 9.20 9.39 -3.22
N GLY A 46 10.33 10.01 -3.58
CA GLY A 46 10.38 11.41 -4.00
C GLY A 46 10.30 12.42 -2.85
N SER A 47 10.25 11.97 -1.59
CA SER A 47 10.40 12.86 -0.44
C SER A 47 11.77 13.54 -0.44
N GLU A 48 11.85 14.74 0.12
CA GLU A 48 13.14 15.47 0.24
C GLU A 48 14.19 14.67 1.04
N GLU A 49 13.74 13.90 2.05
CA GLU A 49 14.61 13.03 2.84
C GLU A 49 15.15 11.85 2.01
N SER A 50 14.32 11.22 1.17
CA SER A 50 14.77 10.19 0.24
C SER A 50 15.73 10.77 -0.83
N LEU A 51 15.45 11.97 -1.34
CA LEU A 51 16.30 12.65 -2.32
C LEU A 51 17.64 13.06 -1.70
N GLU A 52 17.68 13.49 -0.44
CA GLU A 52 18.92 13.78 0.29
C GLU A 52 19.84 12.56 0.33
N GLY A 53 19.31 11.38 0.65
CA GLY A 53 20.10 10.14 0.67
C GLY A 53 20.69 9.82 -0.71
N MET A 54 19.88 9.95 -1.76
CA MET A 54 20.32 9.74 -3.16
C MET A 54 21.38 10.76 -3.58
N ASN A 55 21.13 12.06 -3.35
CA ASN A 55 22.04 13.13 -3.74
C ASN A 55 23.35 13.05 -2.98
N ALA A 56 23.32 12.81 -1.66
CA ALA A 56 24.52 12.66 -0.85
C ALA A 56 25.40 11.49 -1.34
N PHE A 57 24.77 10.38 -1.75
CA PHE A 57 25.46 9.25 -2.35
C PHE A 57 26.16 9.63 -3.66
N LEU A 58 25.45 10.30 -4.58
CA LEU A 58 26.00 10.77 -5.86
C LEU A 58 27.15 11.78 -5.66
N GLU A 59 27.00 12.66 -4.67
CA GLU A 59 27.99 13.69 -4.30
C GLU A 59 29.13 13.14 -3.43
N LYS A 60 29.09 11.84 -3.06
CA LYS A 60 30.07 11.17 -2.18
C LYS A 60 30.28 11.87 -0.84
N ARG A 61 29.22 12.47 -0.29
CA ARG A 61 29.21 13.08 1.04
C ARG A 61 28.34 12.29 2.00
N LYS A 62 28.45 12.60 3.29
CA LYS A 62 27.51 12.07 4.27
C LYS A 62 26.14 12.78 4.09
N PRO A 63 25.03 12.04 4.11
CA PRO A 63 23.70 12.64 4.12
C PRO A 63 23.44 13.36 5.44
N ASP A 64 22.73 14.49 5.38
CA ASP A 64 22.21 15.18 6.57
C ASP A 64 20.71 14.95 6.68
N PHE A 65 20.33 13.88 7.37
CA PHE A 65 18.92 13.56 7.64
C PHE A 65 18.35 14.35 8.83
N MET A 66 19.20 14.91 9.68
CA MET A 66 18.74 15.57 10.90
C MET A 66 17.93 16.84 10.61
N LYS A 67 18.15 17.47 9.45
CA LYS A 67 17.37 18.62 8.99
C LYS A 67 15.87 18.34 8.81
N PHE A 68 15.48 17.09 8.56
CA PHE A 68 14.07 16.71 8.35
C PHE A 68 13.32 16.38 9.65
N ARG A 69 14.04 16.06 10.72
CA ARG A 69 13.46 15.57 11.99
C ARG A 69 12.31 16.44 12.52
N GLN A 70 12.47 17.77 12.49
CA GLN A 70 11.47 18.68 13.02
C GLN A 70 10.27 18.86 12.09
N ALA A 71 10.46 18.73 10.77
CA ALA A 71 9.38 18.74 9.78
C ALA A 71 8.53 17.47 9.92
N ASN A 72 9.17 16.29 9.92
CA ASN A 72 8.49 15.00 10.09
C ASN A 72 7.69 14.95 11.40
N LYS A 73 8.25 15.48 12.50
CA LYS A 73 7.53 15.62 13.77
C LYS A 73 6.24 16.45 13.64
N ARG A 74 6.28 17.54 12.88
CA ARG A 74 5.10 18.42 12.68
C ARG A 74 4.03 17.72 11.84
N GLU A 75 4.45 16.99 10.81
CA GLU A 75 3.55 16.20 9.96
C GLU A 75 2.81 15.13 10.77
N VAL A 76 3.55 14.31 11.53
CA VAL A 76 2.96 13.29 12.42
C VAL A 76 2.03 13.93 13.45
N ALA A 77 2.43 15.05 14.05
CA ALA A 77 1.55 15.76 14.98
C ALA A 77 0.28 16.28 14.30
N GLY A 78 0.34 16.65 13.01
CA GLY A 78 -0.84 17.00 12.21
C GLY A 78 -1.77 15.81 12.00
N TYR A 79 -1.22 14.68 11.55
CA TYR A 79 -1.95 13.44 11.35
C TYR A 79 -2.68 12.98 12.63
N LEU A 80 -1.97 12.93 13.76
CA LEU A 80 -2.56 12.49 15.03
C LEU A 80 -3.69 13.42 15.48
N ARG A 81 -3.58 14.74 15.28
CA ARG A 81 -4.69 15.66 15.56
C ARG A 81 -5.90 15.40 14.67
N GLY A 82 -5.70 15.08 13.40
CA GLY A 82 -6.79 14.75 12.48
C GLY A 82 -7.47 13.44 12.85
N LEU A 83 -6.69 12.45 13.32
CA LEU A 83 -7.21 11.19 13.86
C LEU A 83 -8.05 11.41 15.11
N ASP A 84 -7.57 12.21 16.08
CA ASP A 84 -8.30 12.55 17.31
C ASP A 84 -9.63 13.27 17.02
N ARG A 85 -9.67 14.03 15.92
CA ARG A 85 -10.84 14.80 15.47
C ARG A 85 -11.75 14.02 14.53
N ASP A 86 -11.39 12.78 14.20
CA ASP A 86 -12.12 11.93 13.26
C ASP A 86 -12.39 12.63 11.91
N GLU A 87 -11.38 13.35 11.40
CA GLU A 87 -11.49 14.14 10.16
C GLU A 87 -11.78 13.29 8.92
N ASN A 88 -11.53 11.97 9.00
CA ASN A 88 -11.82 11.00 7.95
C ASN A 88 -13.28 10.49 7.95
N THR A 89 -14.11 10.90 8.91
CA THR A 89 -15.50 10.49 8.93
C THR A 89 -16.29 11.05 7.75
N ALA A 90 -17.06 10.18 7.10
CA ALA A 90 -17.89 10.55 5.96
C ALA A 90 -18.88 11.68 6.35
N PRO A 91 -19.06 12.70 5.49
CA PRO A 91 -19.97 13.81 5.79
C PRO A 91 -21.40 13.30 5.98
N LYS A 92 -22.12 13.88 6.96
CA LYS A 92 -23.53 13.53 7.20
C LYS A 92 -24.35 13.82 5.94
N LYS A 93 -25.05 12.81 5.40
CA LYS A 93 -25.93 12.98 4.23
C LYS A 93 -26.99 14.04 4.54
N ALA A 94 -27.02 15.13 3.76
CA ALA A 94 -28.05 16.14 3.87
C ALA A 94 -29.44 15.50 3.63
N LYS A 95 -30.36 15.66 4.60
CA LYS A 95 -31.76 15.23 4.43
C LYS A 95 -32.36 16.07 3.30
N LYS A 96 -32.53 15.50 2.11
CA LYS A 96 -33.32 16.14 1.03
C LYS A 96 -34.72 16.41 1.59
N ALA A 97 -35.09 17.69 1.72
CA ALA A 97 -36.44 18.09 2.05
C ALA A 97 -37.38 17.54 0.97
N ARG A 98 -38.19 16.54 1.34
CA ARG A 98 -39.22 15.98 0.48
C ARG A 98 -40.30 17.05 0.31
N LYS A 99 -40.22 17.84 -0.76
CA LYS A 99 -41.32 18.75 -1.17
C LYS A 99 -42.60 17.92 -1.27
N LYS A 100 -43.53 18.12 -0.33
CA LYS A 100 -44.90 17.61 -0.46
C LYS A 100 -45.54 18.34 -1.65
N LYS A 101 -46.09 17.55 -2.58
CA LYS A 101 -47.04 18.02 -3.60
C LYS A 101 -48.30 18.53 -2.92
#